data_AF-A0A644WR49-F1
#
_entry.id   AF-A0A644WR49-F1
#
_cell.length_a   1.000
_cell.length_b   1.000
_cell.length_c   1.000
_cell.angle_alpha   90.00
_cell.angle_beta   90.00
_cell.angle_gamma   90.00
#
_symmetry.space_group_name_H-M   'P 1'
#
loop_
_entity.id
_entity.type
_entity.pdbx_description
1 polymer ?
#
loop_
_entity_poly.entity_id
_entity_poly.type
_entity_poly.pdbx_seq_one_letter_code
_entity_poly.pdbx_strand_id
1 'polypeptide(L)'
;MPEFKIKGNLLYLKDIDLFLGGFCFESSSSQANIFTLDVFVQPLFIPCEYLFFTYGKRLPSSGRAGEKWWTYSEDTKDEVMSGVRSSIIDQGLHFLHDRLPIEKFLHTYGNDINHPDVNIAESVCYAYLLNNPKRESEAINHLNALLENVQNDIMTNSDLLWLNDVKKRVELIANYMKKNERIKAIDQLNEWKEYTLAQLKIDRQ
;
A
#
# COMPACT_ATOMS: atom_id res chain seq x y z
N MET A 1 -4.60 20.73 6.95
CA MET A 1 -5.50 19.57 6.85
C MET A 1 -5.43 18.81 8.17
N PRO A 2 -6.42 18.97 9.07
CA PRO A 2 -6.31 18.53 10.48
C PRO A 2 -6.21 17.00 10.64
N GLU A 3 -6.69 16.22 9.67
CA GLU A 3 -6.65 14.76 9.66
C GLU A 3 -5.30 14.16 9.24
N PHE A 4 -4.31 15.00 8.93
CA PHE A 4 -3.01 14.55 8.43
C PHE A 4 -1.87 14.91 9.38
N LYS A 5 -0.85 14.06 9.40
CA LYS A 5 0.46 14.30 10.02
C LYS A 5 1.54 14.41 8.97
N ILE A 6 2.63 15.09 9.35
CA ILE A 6 3.80 15.27 8.49
C ILE A 6 4.97 14.53 9.12
N LYS A 7 5.72 13.81 8.28
CA LYS A 7 7.00 13.21 8.65
C LYS A 7 7.96 13.25 7.47
N GLY A 8 8.98 14.11 7.53
CA GLY A 8 9.85 14.35 6.39
C GLY A 8 9.03 14.77 5.16
N ASN A 9 9.15 14.00 4.09
CA ASN A 9 8.42 14.24 2.84
C ASN A 9 7.04 13.56 2.78
N LEU A 10 6.57 12.96 3.87
CA LEU A 10 5.31 12.25 3.93
C LEU A 10 4.23 13.09 4.63
N LEU A 11 3.06 13.21 4.00
CA LEU A 11 1.82 13.72 4.58
C LEU A 11 0.81 12.57 4.64
N TYR A 12 0.52 12.02 5.82
CA TYR A 12 -0.27 10.79 5.98
C TYR A 12 -1.47 10.96 6.90
N LEU A 13 -2.52 10.16 6.70
CA LEU A 13 -3.73 10.15 7.53
C LEU A 13 -3.39 9.77 8.98
N LYS A 14 -3.97 10.49 9.94
CA LYS A 14 -3.78 10.25 11.38
C LYS A 14 -4.43 8.95 11.85
N ASP A 15 -5.64 8.69 11.37
CA ASP A 15 -6.43 7.54 11.77
C ASP A 15 -6.01 6.31 10.97
N ILE A 16 -4.92 5.70 11.42
CA ILE A 16 -4.32 4.53 10.79
C ILE A 16 -4.95 3.26 11.37
N ASP A 17 -5.57 2.46 10.50
CA ASP A 17 -5.99 1.10 10.81
C ASP A 17 -5.20 0.08 9.99
N LEU A 18 -5.79 -0.59 9.00
CA LEU A 18 -5.13 -1.65 8.22
C LEU A 18 -4.21 -1.12 7.12
N PHE A 19 -4.33 0.15 6.78
CA PHE A 19 -3.60 0.78 5.69
C PHE A 19 -3.00 2.13 6.12
N LEU A 20 -1.83 2.42 5.60
CA LEU A 20 -1.24 3.76 5.61
C LEU A 20 -1.63 4.47 4.32
N GLY A 21 -2.48 5.49 4.42
CA GLY A 21 -2.87 6.34 3.29
C GLY A 21 -2.24 7.73 3.40
N GLY A 22 -1.76 8.28 2.27
CA GLY A 22 -1.16 9.60 2.29
C GLY A 22 -0.61 10.09 0.97
N PHE A 23 0.24 11.10 1.08
CA PHE A 23 0.94 11.79 0.01
C PHE A 23 2.44 11.79 0.28
N CYS A 24 3.25 11.44 -0.70
CA CYS A 24 4.71 11.49 -0.63
C CYS A 24 5.24 12.52 -1.63
N PHE A 25 6.16 13.37 -1.17
CA PHE A 25 6.87 14.33 -2.00
C PHE A 25 8.26 13.77 -2.33
N GLU A 26 8.49 13.39 -3.58
CA GLU A 26 9.81 12.87 -4.00
C GLU A 26 10.58 13.92 -4.78
N SER A 27 11.70 14.37 -4.23
CA SER A 27 12.61 15.29 -4.92
C SER A 27 13.31 14.61 -6.08
N SER A 28 13.56 15.35 -7.16
CA SER A 28 14.44 14.90 -8.23
C SER A 28 15.88 14.78 -7.74
N SER A 29 16.57 13.72 -8.14
CA SER A 29 18.01 13.53 -7.86
C SER A 29 18.90 14.49 -8.65
N SER A 30 18.41 15.04 -9.76
CA SER A 30 19.18 15.90 -10.66
C SER A 30 18.93 17.40 -10.43
N GLN A 31 17.78 17.77 -9.85
CA GLN A 31 17.38 19.17 -9.66
C GLN A 31 16.65 19.34 -8.34
N ALA A 32 17.26 20.08 -7.40
CA ALA A 32 16.73 20.25 -6.04
C ALA A 32 15.36 20.95 -5.99
N ASN A 33 15.01 21.68 -7.06
CA ASN A 33 13.78 22.44 -7.15
C ASN A 33 12.66 21.70 -7.88
N ILE A 34 12.89 20.45 -8.32
CA ILE A 34 11.89 19.63 -8.99
C ILE A 34 11.45 18.50 -8.06
N PHE A 35 10.15 18.22 -7.99
CA PHE A 35 9.61 17.12 -7.19
C PHE A 35 8.38 16.47 -7.83
N THR A 36 8.01 15.29 -7.35
CA THR A 36 6.73 14.64 -7.64
C THR A 36 5.86 14.56 -6.40
N LEU A 37 4.56 14.45 -6.63
CA LEU A 37 3.57 14.26 -5.58
C LEU A 37 2.83 12.96 -5.86
N ASP A 38 3.05 11.97 -5.01
CA ASP A 38 2.45 10.64 -5.16
C ASP A 38 1.38 10.44 -4.08
N VAL A 39 0.15 10.09 -4.47
CA VAL A 39 -0.88 9.63 -3.53
C VAL A 39 -0.83 8.11 -3.46
N PHE A 40 -0.96 7.53 -2.27
CA PHE A 40 -0.83 6.09 -2.08
C PHE A 40 -1.67 5.54 -0.94
N VAL A 41 -1.88 4.23 -1.01
CA VAL A 41 -2.38 3.36 0.05
C VAL A 41 -1.39 2.22 0.21
N GLN A 42 -0.89 1.99 1.41
CA GLN A 42 0.02 0.89 1.71
C GLN A 42 -0.62 -0.05 2.73
N PRO A 43 -0.88 -1.33 2.39
CA PRO A 43 -1.27 -2.35 3.35
C PRO A 43 -0.21 -2.48 4.45
N LEU A 44 -0.63 -2.40 5.71
CA LEU A 44 0.30 -2.51 6.84
C LEU A 44 0.49 -3.95 7.31
N PHE A 45 -0.48 -4.82 7.05
CA PHE A 45 -0.44 -6.26 7.34
C PHE A 45 0.50 -7.05 6.41
N ILE A 46 1.36 -6.37 5.64
CA ILE A 46 2.49 -6.95 4.92
C ILE A 46 3.76 -6.43 5.62
N PRO A 47 4.58 -7.31 6.22
CA PRO A 47 5.76 -6.87 6.97
C PRO A 47 6.79 -6.25 6.03
N CYS A 48 7.11 -4.98 6.24
CA CYS A 48 8.16 -4.28 5.48
C CYS A 48 8.82 -3.17 6.30
N GLU A 49 9.97 -2.71 5.82
CA GLU A 49 10.79 -1.66 6.46
C GLU A 49 10.82 -0.35 5.66
N TYR A 50 10.08 -0.28 4.56
CA TYR A 50 10.10 0.81 3.62
C TYR A 50 8.70 1.15 3.09
N LEU A 51 8.54 2.39 2.62
CA LEU A 51 7.32 2.80 1.92
C LEU A 51 7.34 2.23 0.51
N PHE A 52 6.20 1.71 0.06
CA PHE A 52 6.00 1.33 -1.32
C PHE A 52 4.71 1.93 -1.87
N PHE A 53 4.73 2.26 -3.16
CA PHE A 53 3.65 3.00 -3.81
C PHE A 53 2.84 2.15 -4.80
N THR A 54 2.85 0.82 -4.60
CA THR A 54 2.15 -0.16 -5.44
C THR A 54 0.67 0.19 -5.64
N TYR A 55 -0.03 0.60 -4.58
CA TYR A 55 -1.40 1.09 -4.66
C TYR A 55 -1.43 2.62 -4.60
N GLY A 56 -0.78 3.23 -5.58
CA GLY A 56 -0.64 4.67 -5.67
C GLY A 56 -0.67 5.19 -7.09
N LYS A 57 -0.64 6.51 -7.21
CA LYS A 57 -0.38 7.20 -8.48
C LYS A 57 0.24 8.56 -8.23
N ARG A 58 1.00 9.02 -9.22
CA ARG A 58 1.49 10.39 -9.26
C ARG A 58 0.37 11.36 -9.62
N LEU A 59 0.19 12.37 -8.78
CA LEU A 59 -0.75 13.47 -9.03
C LEU A 59 -0.16 14.44 -10.05
N PRO A 60 -0.97 14.93 -11.00
CA PRO A 60 -0.49 15.85 -12.02
C PRO A 60 -0.21 17.23 -11.43
N SER A 61 0.77 17.92 -12.02
CA SER A 61 0.98 19.35 -11.85
C SER A 61 -0.14 20.14 -12.54
N SER A 62 -0.49 21.30 -11.99
CA SER A 62 -1.58 22.15 -12.49
C SER A 62 -1.27 22.85 -13.82
N GLY A 63 -0.04 22.76 -14.33
CA GLY A 63 0.43 23.56 -15.47
C GLY A 63 0.19 22.95 -16.85
N ARG A 64 0.18 21.61 -16.98
CA ARG A 64 0.01 20.92 -18.27
C ARG A 64 -0.61 19.53 -18.11
N ALA A 65 -1.52 19.18 -19.02
CA ALA A 65 -2.15 17.86 -19.04
C ALA A 65 -1.09 16.75 -19.11
N GLY A 66 -1.02 15.93 -18.06
CA GLY A 66 -0.10 14.80 -17.97
C GLY A 66 1.30 15.13 -17.43
N GLU A 67 1.61 16.39 -17.12
CA GLU A 67 2.87 16.75 -16.48
C GLU A 67 2.83 16.37 -14.98
N LYS A 68 3.77 15.54 -14.57
CA LYS A 68 3.79 14.91 -13.23
C LYS A 68 4.89 15.46 -12.31
N TRP A 69 5.70 16.37 -12.83
CA TRP A 69 6.78 17.03 -12.12
C TRP A 69 6.35 18.46 -11.76
N TRP A 70 6.65 18.85 -10.53
CA TRP A 70 6.43 20.19 -10.01
C TRP A 70 7.77 20.90 -9.96
N THR A 71 7.82 22.14 -10.45
CA THR A 71 9.03 22.97 -10.40
C THR A 71 8.81 24.13 -9.44
N TYR A 72 9.51 24.07 -8.31
CA TYR A 72 9.52 25.09 -7.28
C TYR A 72 10.53 26.19 -7.61
N SER A 73 10.17 27.43 -7.30
CA SER A 73 11.08 28.56 -7.17
C SER A 73 10.43 29.57 -6.22
N GLU A 74 11.19 30.51 -5.67
CA GLU A 74 10.58 31.55 -4.83
C GLU A 74 9.57 32.40 -5.60
N ASP A 75 9.80 32.63 -6.91
CA ASP A 75 8.90 33.40 -7.76
C ASP A 75 7.58 32.67 -8.08
N THR A 76 7.60 31.32 -8.07
CA THR A 76 6.43 30.47 -8.38
C THR A 76 5.81 29.81 -7.17
N LYS A 77 6.26 30.15 -5.96
CA LYS A 77 5.89 29.49 -4.71
C LYS A 77 4.38 29.38 -4.51
N ASP A 78 3.67 30.50 -4.61
CA ASP A 78 2.23 30.54 -4.32
C ASP A 78 1.43 29.76 -5.39
N GLU A 79 1.84 29.85 -6.65
CA GLU A 79 1.23 29.09 -7.75
C GLU A 79 1.42 27.58 -7.55
N VAL A 80 2.66 27.15 -7.27
CA VAL A 80 3.00 25.74 -7.04
C VAL A 80 2.25 25.20 -5.82
N MET A 81 2.24 25.92 -4.70
CA MET A 81 1.57 25.47 -3.48
C MET A 81 0.05 25.45 -3.62
N SER A 82 -0.53 26.41 -4.35
CA SER A 82 -1.94 26.39 -4.70
C SER A 82 -2.26 25.19 -5.61
N GLY A 83 -1.43 24.93 -6.61
CA GLY A 83 -1.58 23.78 -7.50
C GLY A 83 -1.49 22.45 -6.74
N VAL A 84 -0.49 22.28 -5.88
CA VAL A 84 -0.34 21.10 -5.01
C VAL A 84 -1.59 20.89 -4.17
N ARG A 85 -2.10 21.96 -3.55
CA ARG A 85 -3.31 21.91 -2.75
C ARG A 85 -4.51 21.46 -3.58
N SER A 86 -4.70 22.01 -4.78
CA SER A 86 -5.79 21.58 -5.68
C SER A 86 -5.63 20.13 -6.09
N SER A 87 -4.44 19.67 -6.49
CA SER A 87 -4.21 18.27 -6.85
C SER A 87 -4.49 17.32 -5.69
N ILE A 88 -4.12 17.70 -4.46
CA ILE A 88 -4.46 16.94 -3.26
C ILE A 88 -5.98 16.88 -3.06
N ILE A 89 -6.68 18.01 -3.10
CA ILE A 89 -8.12 18.07 -2.82
C ILE A 89 -8.93 17.36 -3.91
N ASP A 90 -8.67 17.70 -5.18
CA ASP A 90 -9.52 17.31 -6.31
C ASP A 90 -9.29 15.88 -6.77
N GLN A 91 -8.10 15.33 -6.52
CA GLN A 91 -7.72 13.99 -6.99
C GLN A 91 -7.19 13.10 -5.88
N GLY A 92 -6.34 13.65 -5.02
CA GLY A 92 -5.71 12.93 -3.93
C GLY A 92 -6.68 12.38 -2.89
N LEU A 93 -7.53 13.25 -2.35
CA LEU A 93 -8.52 12.89 -1.33
C LEU A 93 -9.57 11.95 -1.88
N HIS A 94 -10.03 12.17 -3.12
CA HIS A 94 -10.92 11.23 -3.80
C HIS A 94 -10.26 9.85 -3.97
N PHE A 95 -8.98 9.81 -4.37
CA PHE A 95 -8.23 8.56 -4.50
C PHE A 95 -8.21 7.76 -3.18
N LEU A 96 -7.91 8.43 -2.06
CA LEU A 96 -7.87 7.81 -0.72
C LEU A 96 -9.27 7.37 -0.29
N HIS A 97 -10.28 8.22 -0.47
CA HIS A 97 -11.67 7.91 -0.14
C HIS A 97 -12.16 6.67 -0.88
N ASP A 98 -11.77 6.47 -2.14
CA ASP A 98 -12.26 5.35 -2.95
C ASP A 98 -11.50 4.04 -2.69
N ARG A 99 -10.46 4.07 -1.84
CA ARG A 99 -9.60 2.90 -1.54
C ARG A 99 -9.54 2.57 -0.05
N LEU A 100 -10.06 3.43 0.81
CA LEU A 100 -10.12 3.24 2.26
C LEU A 100 -11.56 3.40 2.73
N PRO A 101 -12.10 2.53 3.62
CA PRO A 101 -11.45 1.41 4.32
C PRO A 101 -11.33 0.12 3.47
N ILE A 102 -11.04 -1.02 4.11
CA ILE A 102 -10.73 -2.32 3.48
C ILE A 102 -11.78 -2.80 2.46
N GLU A 103 -13.05 -2.48 2.67
CA GLU A 103 -14.14 -2.82 1.76
C GLU A 103 -13.96 -2.13 0.40
N LYS A 104 -13.51 -0.87 0.40
CA LYS A 104 -13.25 -0.10 -0.82
C LYS A 104 -11.92 -0.50 -1.46
N PHE A 105 -10.92 -0.86 -0.66
CA PHE A 105 -9.69 -1.46 -1.16
C PHE A 105 -10.01 -2.72 -1.97
N LEU A 106 -10.80 -3.63 -1.41
CA LEU A 106 -11.22 -4.86 -2.08
C LEU A 106 -12.19 -4.61 -3.24
N HIS A 107 -13.02 -3.58 -3.19
CA HIS A 107 -13.82 -3.19 -4.35
C HIS A 107 -12.92 -2.77 -5.53
N THR A 108 -11.82 -2.06 -5.24
CA THR A 108 -10.89 -1.55 -6.26
C THR A 108 -9.93 -2.63 -6.78
N TYR A 109 -9.35 -3.41 -5.88
CA TYR A 109 -8.24 -4.33 -6.16
C TYR A 109 -8.59 -5.80 -5.96
N GLY A 110 -9.82 -6.13 -5.56
CA GLY A 110 -10.21 -7.51 -5.24
C GLY A 110 -10.16 -8.47 -6.42
N ASN A 111 -10.19 -7.96 -7.65
CA ASN A 111 -10.00 -8.75 -8.87
C ASN A 111 -8.52 -9.10 -9.13
N ASP A 112 -7.58 -8.44 -8.43
CA ASP A 112 -6.14 -8.64 -8.54
C ASP A 112 -5.63 -9.76 -7.63
N ILE A 113 -6.52 -10.63 -7.12
CA ILE A 113 -6.15 -11.73 -6.23
C ILE A 113 -5.23 -12.77 -6.87
N ASN A 114 -5.28 -12.87 -8.20
CA ASN A 114 -4.40 -13.71 -9.01
C ASN A 114 -3.44 -12.86 -9.86
N HIS A 115 -3.10 -11.65 -9.40
CA HIS A 115 -2.21 -10.76 -10.14
C HIS A 115 -0.82 -11.40 -10.34
N PRO A 116 -0.16 -11.21 -11.50
CA PRO A 116 1.16 -11.78 -11.76
C PRO A 116 2.24 -11.32 -10.78
N ASP A 117 2.14 -10.09 -10.28
CA ASP A 117 2.97 -9.63 -9.16
C ASP A 117 2.47 -10.24 -7.84
N VAL A 118 3.26 -11.15 -7.28
CA VAL A 118 2.96 -11.87 -6.03
C VAL A 118 2.77 -10.95 -4.83
N ASN A 119 3.36 -9.75 -4.79
CA ASN A 119 3.14 -8.81 -3.68
C ASN A 119 1.74 -8.21 -3.73
N ILE A 120 1.22 -7.97 -4.94
CA ILE A 120 -0.16 -7.50 -5.14
C ILE A 120 -1.13 -8.62 -4.74
N ALA A 121 -0.90 -9.84 -5.23
CA ALA A 121 -1.73 -10.98 -4.91
C ALA A 121 -1.72 -11.29 -3.40
N GLU A 122 -0.56 -11.25 -2.73
CA GLU A 122 -0.44 -11.43 -1.27
C GLU A 122 -1.27 -10.40 -0.50
N SER A 123 -1.08 -9.12 -0.81
CA SER A 123 -1.79 -8.01 -0.17
C SER A 123 -3.30 -8.14 -0.32
N VAL A 124 -3.79 -8.47 -1.52
CA VAL A 124 -5.22 -8.65 -1.78
C VAL A 124 -5.75 -9.88 -1.05
N CYS A 125 -5.02 -10.99 -1.06
CA CYS A 125 -5.41 -12.22 -0.39
C CYS A 125 -5.56 -12.04 1.14
N TYR A 126 -4.61 -11.37 1.80
CA TYR A 126 -4.74 -11.06 3.23
C TYR A 126 -5.85 -10.05 3.51
N ALA A 127 -6.08 -9.07 2.62
CA ALA A 127 -7.23 -8.16 2.75
C ALA A 127 -8.56 -8.93 2.72
N TYR A 128 -8.72 -9.93 1.84
CA TYR A 128 -9.93 -10.78 1.82
C TYR A 128 -10.11 -11.52 3.16
N LEU A 129 -9.03 -12.08 3.70
CA LEU A 129 -9.06 -12.80 4.98
C LEU A 129 -9.51 -11.89 6.14
N LEU A 130 -9.01 -10.66 6.18
CA LEU A 130 -9.34 -9.66 7.20
C LEU A 130 -10.78 -9.14 7.06
N ASN A 131 -11.29 -8.97 5.83
CA ASN A 131 -12.58 -8.33 5.58
C ASN A 131 -13.80 -9.20 5.91
N ASN A 132 -13.75 -10.54 5.73
CA ASN A 132 -14.98 -11.33 5.87
C ASN A 132 -14.78 -12.74 6.50
N PRO A 133 -15.25 -12.97 7.73
CA PRO A 133 -15.17 -14.29 8.37
C PRO A 133 -16.04 -15.36 7.71
N LYS A 134 -17.08 -14.98 6.95
CA LYS A 134 -18.03 -15.93 6.36
C LYS A 134 -17.54 -16.57 5.06
N ARG A 135 -16.40 -16.12 4.53
CA ARG A 135 -15.82 -16.57 3.25
C ARG A 135 -14.48 -17.30 3.44
N GLU A 136 -14.38 -18.05 4.53
CA GLU A 136 -13.16 -18.77 4.91
C GLU A 136 -12.68 -19.76 3.83
N SER A 137 -13.60 -20.50 3.21
CA SER A 137 -13.25 -21.43 2.11
C SER A 137 -12.71 -20.70 0.88
N GLU A 138 -13.24 -19.52 0.55
CA GLU A 138 -12.72 -18.69 -0.54
C GLU A 138 -11.30 -18.20 -0.22
N ALA A 139 -11.08 -17.69 1.00
CA ALA A 139 -9.76 -17.25 1.44
C ALA A 139 -8.71 -18.37 1.39
N ILE A 140 -9.08 -19.59 1.79
CA ILE A 140 -8.20 -20.77 1.69
C ILE A 140 -7.85 -21.07 0.23
N ASN A 141 -8.82 -21.00 -0.69
CA ASN A 141 -8.57 -21.23 -2.10
C ASN A 141 -7.61 -20.18 -2.68
N HIS A 142 -7.78 -18.91 -2.31
CA HIS A 142 -6.89 -17.84 -2.73
C HIS A 142 -5.46 -18.00 -2.18
N LEU A 143 -5.31 -18.41 -0.92
CA LEU A 143 -4.01 -18.71 -0.33
C LEU A 143 -3.31 -19.87 -1.04
N ASN A 144 -4.03 -20.93 -1.38
CA ASN A 144 -3.46 -22.07 -2.10
C ASN A 144 -3.03 -21.68 -3.53
N ALA A 145 -3.85 -20.91 -4.25
CA ALA A 145 -3.50 -20.40 -5.58
C ALA A 145 -2.27 -19.48 -5.54
N LEU A 146 -2.19 -18.60 -4.54
CA LEU A 146 -1.02 -17.75 -4.32
C LEU A 146 0.24 -18.58 -4.02
N LEU A 147 0.15 -19.62 -3.20
CA LEU A 147 1.28 -20.52 -2.93
C LEU A 147 1.79 -21.20 -4.20
N GLU A 148 0.89 -21.66 -5.07
CA GLU A 148 1.25 -22.26 -6.34
C GLU A 148 1.95 -21.24 -7.25
N ASN A 149 1.43 -20.02 -7.36
CA ASN A 149 2.06 -18.94 -8.13
C ASN A 149 3.46 -18.61 -7.60
N VAL A 150 3.62 -18.42 -6.29
CA VAL A 150 4.92 -18.14 -5.67
C VAL A 150 5.90 -19.29 -5.89
N GLN A 151 5.44 -20.55 -5.83
CA GLN A 151 6.29 -21.72 -6.11
C GLN A 151 6.76 -21.75 -7.57
N ASN A 152 5.88 -21.46 -8.51
CA ASN A 152 6.20 -21.38 -9.94
C ASN A 152 7.20 -20.24 -10.22
N ASP A 153 7.03 -19.08 -9.57
CA ASP A 153 7.94 -17.95 -9.68
C ASP A 153 9.33 -18.28 -9.12
N ILE A 154 9.41 -18.99 -7.99
CA ILE A 154 10.70 -19.45 -7.44
C ILE A 154 11.39 -20.43 -8.40
N MET A 155 10.64 -21.33 -9.03
CA MET A 155 11.21 -22.28 -10.00
C MET A 155 11.77 -21.60 -11.25
N THR A 156 11.15 -20.49 -11.67
CA THR A 156 11.56 -19.74 -12.87
C THR A 156 12.59 -18.65 -12.57
N ASN A 157 12.63 -18.15 -11.32
CA ASN A 157 13.49 -17.06 -10.87
C ASN A 157 14.20 -17.40 -9.55
N SER A 158 14.99 -18.48 -9.56
CA SER A 158 15.62 -19.06 -8.36
C SER A 158 16.52 -18.09 -7.56
N ASP A 159 17.00 -17.03 -8.19
CA ASP A 159 17.93 -16.07 -7.58
C ASP A 159 17.20 -14.98 -6.76
N LEU A 160 15.86 -14.90 -6.84
CA LEU A 160 15.05 -13.92 -6.13
C LEU A 160 14.77 -14.38 -4.69
N LEU A 161 15.72 -14.16 -3.79
CA LEU A 161 15.63 -14.57 -2.38
C LEU A 161 14.36 -14.07 -1.68
N TRP A 162 13.86 -12.88 -2.05
CA TRP A 162 12.67 -12.27 -1.45
C TRP A 162 11.37 -13.09 -1.70
N LEU A 163 11.31 -13.89 -2.77
CA LEU A 163 10.18 -14.79 -3.03
C LEU A 163 10.06 -15.87 -1.95
N ASN A 164 11.17 -16.30 -1.36
CA ASN A 164 11.13 -17.26 -0.25
C ASN A 164 10.50 -16.65 1.00
N ASP A 165 10.64 -15.34 1.21
CA ASP A 165 10.02 -14.67 2.35
C ASP A 165 8.51 -14.51 2.14
N VAL A 166 8.07 -14.19 0.92
CA VAL A 166 6.65 -14.24 0.54
C VAL A 166 6.10 -15.65 0.77
N LYS A 167 6.77 -16.68 0.26
CA LYS A 167 6.35 -18.08 0.43
C LYS A 167 6.16 -18.44 1.91
N LYS A 168 7.15 -18.15 2.77
CA LYS A 168 7.07 -18.45 4.21
C LYS A 168 5.88 -17.78 4.88
N ARG A 169 5.59 -16.52 4.53
CA ARG A 169 4.43 -15.78 5.08
C ARG A 169 3.12 -16.42 4.64
N VAL A 170 2.97 -16.68 3.34
CA VAL A 170 1.74 -17.28 2.80
C VAL A 170 1.53 -18.69 3.37
N GLU A 171 2.60 -19.49 3.50
CA GLU A 171 2.55 -20.83 4.12
C GLU A 171 2.11 -20.76 5.59
N LEU A 172 2.64 -19.79 6.35
CA LEU A 172 2.26 -19.59 7.74
C LEU A 172 0.75 -19.32 7.88
N ILE A 173 0.23 -18.36 7.12
CA ILE A 173 -1.19 -18.01 7.14
C ILE A 173 -2.04 -19.18 6.65
N ALA A 174 -1.67 -19.83 5.55
CA ALA A 174 -2.37 -20.99 5.01
C ALA A 174 -2.42 -22.15 6.02
N ASN A 175 -1.35 -22.38 6.79
CA ASN A 175 -1.31 -23.42 7.80
C ASN A 175 -2.27 -23.16 8.96
N TYR A 176 -2.40 -21.91 9.42
CA TYR A 176 -3.43 -21.55 10.41
C TYR A 176 -4.83 -21.82 9.86
N MET A 177 -5.11 -21.38 8.63
CA MET A 177 -6.42 -21.57 8.02
C MET A 177 -6.77 -23.06 7.82
N LYS A 178 -5.81 -23.89 7.38
CA LYS A 178 -6.00 -25.35 7.24
C LYS A 178 -6.32 -26.06 8.57
N LYS A 179 -5.84 -25.53 9.69
CA LYS A 179 -6.11 -26.05 11.04
C LYS A 179 -7.36 -25.45 11.67
N ASN A 180 -8.14 -24.66 10.92
CA ASN A 180 -9.29 -23.92 11.42
C ASN A 180 -8.93 -22.93 12.55
N GLU A 181 -7.70 -22.39 12.50
CA GLU A 181 -7.13 -21.45 13.48
C GLU A 181 -7.18 -20.00 12.96
N ARG A 182 -8.31 -19.59 12.37
CA ARG A 182 -8.46 -18.25 11.76
C ARG A 182 -8.06 -17.09 12.68
N ILE A 183 -8.36 -17.20 13.97
CA ILE A 183 -7.98 -16.17 14.95
C ILE A 183 -6.46 -15.98 14.98
N LYS A 184 -5.68 -17.06 14.97
CA LYS A 184 -4.20 -16.99 14.92
C LYS A 184 -3.70 -16.36 13.62
N ALA A 185 -4.36 -16.65 12.49
CA ALA A 185 -4.02 -16.02 11.22
C ALA A 185 -4.22 -14.49 11.29
N ILE A 186 -5.32 -14.02 11.87
CA ILE A 186 -5.61 -12.60 12.04
C ILE A 186 -4.63 -11.95 13.03
N ASP A 187 -4.35 -12.61 14.15
CA ASP A 187 -3.39 -12.13 15.13
C ASP A 187 -2.02 -11.96 14.48
N GLN A 188 -1.59 -12.91 13.63
CA GLN A 188 -0.35 -12.80 12.88
C GLN A 188 -0.32 -11.60 11.91
N LEU A 189 -1.43 -11.35 11.19
CA LEU A 189 -1.55 -10.19 10.30
C LEU A 189 -1.53 -8.86 11.08
N ASN A 190 -2.13 -8.85 12.27
CA ASN A 190 -2.07 -7.70 13.17
C ASN A 190 -0.64 -7.49 13.71
N GLU A 191 0.07 -8.55 14.10
CA GLU A 191 1.48 -8.45 14.49
C GLU A 191 2.35 -7.87 13.37
N TRP A 192 2.11 -8.27 12.11
CA TRP A 192 2.81 -7.68 10.97
C TRP A 192 2.46 -6.21 10.76
N LYS A 193 1.19 -5.81 10.94
CA LYS A 193 0.80 -4.39 10.98
C LYS A 193 1.60 -3.63 12.03
N GLU A 194 1.69 -4.17 13.23
CA GLU A 194 2.40 -3.55 14.34
C GLU A 194 3.89 -3.39 14.03
N TYR A 195 4.51 -4.46 13.50
CA TYR A 195 5.89 -4.46 13.03
C TYR A 195 6.13 -3.39 11.96
N THR A 196 5.35 -3.39 10.88
CA THR A 196 5.50 -2.45 9.77
C THR A 196 5.39 -1.01 10.24
N LEU A 197 4.41 -0.68 11.08
CA LEU A 197 4.27 0.68 11.62
C LEU A 197 5.49 1.10 12.45
N ALA A 198 6.05 0.20 13.25
CA ALA A 198 7.24 0.46 14.03
C ALA A 198 8.47 0.70 13.13
N GLN A 199 8.65 -0.13 12.10
CA GLN A 199 9.77 0.02 11.15
C GLN A 199 9.67 1.29 10.31
N LEU A 200 8.47 1.63 9.86
CA LEU A 200 8.20 2.88 9.18
C LEU A 200 8.31 4.10 10.11
N LYS A 201 8.45 3.89 11.43
CA LYS A 201 8.48 4.92 12.49
C LYS A 201 7.32 5.92 12.34
N ILE A 202 6.11 5.42 12.14
CA ILE A 202 4.91 6.23 11.95
C ILE A 202 4.22 6.46 13.29
N ASP A 203 3.92 7.72 13.61
CA ASP A 203 3.35 8.10 14.90
C ASP A 203 1.84 7.88 14.92
N ARG A 204 1.37 7.03 15.84
CA ARG A 204 -0.05 6.66 15.94
C ARG A 204 -0.93 7.70 16.64
N GLN A 205 -0.34 8.66 17.34
CA GLN A 205 -1.04 9.72 18.09
C GLN A 205 -0.31 11.05 18.03
#